data_AF-A0A3S4I7H9-F1
#
_entry.id   AF-A0A3S4I7H9-F1
#
_cell.length_a   1.000
_cell.length_b   1.000
_cell.length_c   1.000
_cell.angle_alpha   90.00
_cell.angle_beta   90.00
_cell.angle_gamma   90.00
#
_symmetry.space_group_name_H-M   'P 1'
#
loop_
_entity.id
_entity.type
_entity.pdbx_description
1 polymer ?
#
loop_
_entity_poly.entity_id
_entity_poly.type
_entity_poly.pdbx_seq_one_letter_code
_entity_poly.pdbx_strand_id
1 'polypeptide(L)'
;MGSNDLTQYLFAADRDNERVGQLYDSLHPAFLAALNQAVAAIHRHGRWIGLCGEAAAAPHALPLFLGMGLDELSMSAPSLQPCRRRLRGLDAGRCRELLAQALACADGAEVRALVDSAATRPALPMLTVDCLMPEADWRSKAAVIKGMVDRLWLLERCDDRYGMEEDLWLREQAYSTGLGHGFAIPHAKSGHVLHPTLCLARLERPVDWGASDGQPVDMVLLLAFNAADAGAAHLKFFSRLARLVMHEDFRQALRAERDPERLLALLRDRLEGAA
;
A
#
# COMPACT_ATOMS: atom_id res chain seq x y z
N MET A 1 -9.29 -26.02 12.73
CA MET A 1 -7.99 -26.66 13.07
C MET A 1 -7.09 -25.61 13.69
N GLY A 2 -6.33 -25.95 14.73
CA GLY A 2 -5.32 -25.06 15.30
C GLY A 2 -4.00 -25.17 14.53
N SER A 3 -3.51 -24.08 13.96
CA SER A 3 -2.22 -24.06 13.24
C SER A 3 -1.08 -24.43 14.16
N ASN A 4 -1.13 -23.99 15.42
CA ASN A 4 -0.02 -24.16 16.35
C ASN A 4 0.15 -25.62 16.76
N ASP A 5 -0.96 -26.26 17.17
CA ASP A 5 -0.97 -27.67 17.52
C ASP A 5 -0.57 -28.53 16.32
N LEU A 6 -1.11 -28.22 15.12
CA LEU A 6 -0.78 -28.96 13.91
C LEU A 6 0.71 -28.90 13.57
N THR A 7 1.32 -27.70 13.64
CA THR A 7 2.77 -27.53 13.42
C THR A 7 3.56 -28.31 14.47
N GLN A 8 3.19 -28.21 15.74
CA GLN A 8 3.86 -28.89 16.83
C GLN A 8 3.82 -30.41 16.67
N TYR A 9 2.67 -30.98 16.32
CA TYR A 9 2.54 -32.43 16.08
C TYR A 9 3.31 -32.88 14.84
N LEU A 10 3.30 -32.10 13.76
CA LEU A 10 3.96 -32.49 12.52
C LEU A 10 5.48 -32.51 12.64
N PHE A 11 6.05 -31.52 13.33
CA PHE A 11 7.50 -31.40 13.50
C PHE A 11 8.03 -31.99 14.81
N ALA A 12 7.13 -32.49 15.67
CA ALA A 12 7.45 -32.88 17.05
C ALA A 12 8.25 -31.79 17.79
N ALA A 13 7.91 -30.53 17.52
CA ALA A 13 8.67 -29.35 17.94
C ALA A 13 7.75 -28.35 18.65
N ASP A 14 8.04 -28.09 19.92
CA ASP A 14 7.37 -27.04 20.68
C ASP A 14 8.17 -25.73 20.52
N ARG A 15 7.47 -24.66 20.11
CA ARG A 15 8.07 -23.33 19.93
C ARG A 15 8.62 -22.72 21.23
N ASP A 16 8.05 -23.11 22.38
CA ASP A 16 8.44 -22.61 23.70
C ASP A 16 9.63 -23.41 24.27
N ASN A 17 10.10 -24.43 23.54
CA ASN A 17 11.24 -25.26 23.91
C ASN A 17 12.50 -24.86 23.12
N GLU A 18 13.45 -24.22 23.80
CA GLU A 18 14.70 -23.70 23.19
C GLU A 18 15.51 -24.73 22.38
N ARG A 19 15.37 -26.03 22.66
CA ARG A 19 16.13 -27.08 21.96
C ARG A 19 15.54 -27.47 20.60
N VAL A 20 14.24 -27.30 20.42
CA VAL A 20 13.51 -27.80 19.23
C VAL A 20 12.66 -26.73 18.55
N GLY A 21 12.46 -25.58 19.18
CA GLY A 21 11.63 -24.49 18.64
C GLY A 21 12.10 -23.98 17.28
N GLN A 22 13.38 -24.16 16.93
CA GLN A 22 13.92 -23.82 15.60
C GLN A 22 13.31 -24.67 14.46
N LEU A 23 12.77 -25.85 14.77
CA LEU A 23 12.10 -26.73 13.81
C LEU A 23 10.61 -26.37 13.63
N TYR A 24 10.07 -25.48 14.45
CA TYR A 24 8.68 -25.04 14.34
C TYR A 24 8.52 -24.07 13.17
N ASP A 25 7.88 -24.51 12.09
CA ASP A 25 7.69 -23.69 10.89
C ASP A 25 6.32 -23.94 10.24
N SER A 26 5.41 -22.97 10.41
CA SER A 26 4.05 -23.03 9.86
C SER A 26 3.96 -22.64 8.37
N LEU A 27 5.10 -22.38 7.71
CA LEU A 27 5.21 -22.17 6.27
C LEU A 27 6.03 -23.25 5.57
N HIS A 28 6.52 -24.24 6.31
CA HIS A 28 7.26 -25.34 5.70
C HIS A 28 6.38 -26.11 4.68
N PRO A 29 6.91 -26.49 3.50
CA PRO A 29 6.13 -27.18 2.46
C PRO A 29 5.38 -28.41 2.96
N ALA A 30 5.99 -29.20 3.85
CA ALA A 30 5.34 -30.36 4.48
C ALA A 30 4.09 -29.99 5.31
N PHE A 31 4.13 -28.87 6.05
CA PHE A 31 2.96 -28.37 6.79
C PHE A 31 1.86 -27.93 5.84
N LEU A 32 2.23 -27.16 4.81
CA LEU A 32 1.29 -26.69 3.79
C LEU A 32 0.66 -27.85 3.03
N ALA A 33 1.42 -28.91 2.73
CA ALA A 33 0.94 -30.11 2.08
C ALA A 33 -0.06 -30.87 2.96
N ALA A 34 0.27 -31.07 4.24
CA ALA A 34 -0.63 -31.72 5.19
C ALA A 34 -1.96 -30.95 5.34
N LEU A 35 -1.86 -29.62 5.47
CA LEU A 35 -3.03 -28.74 5.55
C LEU A 35 -3.87 -28.78 4.27
N ASN A 36 -3.24 -28.68 3.09
CA ASN A 36 -3.92 -28.73 1.80
C ASN A 36 -4.62 -30.08 1.56
N GLN A 37 -3.99 -31.19 1.97
CA GLN A 37 -4.60 -32.52 1.93
C GLN A 37 -5.82 -32.62 2.85
N ALA A 38 -5.76 -32.05 4.05
CA ALA A 38 -6.88 -32.02 4.99
C ALA A 38 -8.05 -31.21 4.42
N VAL A 39 -7.80 -30.02 3.86
CA VAL A 39 -8.82 -29.18 3.22
C VAL A 39 -9.48 -29.94 2.08
N ALA A 40 -8.70 -30.49 1.15
CA ALA A 40 -9.22 -31.27 0.03
C ALA A 40 -10.06 -32.48 0.49
N ALA A 41 -9.62 -33.18 1.56
CA ALA A 41 -10.37 -34.30 2.10
C ALA A 41 -11.72 -33.90 2.70
N ILE A 42 -11.77 -32.80 3.46
CA ILE A 42 -12.99 -32.31 4.09
C ILE A 42 -13.98 -31.78 3.03
N HIS A 43 -13.49 -31.06 2.02
CA HIS A 43 -14.31 -30.57 0.92
C HIS A 43 -14.91 -31.68 0.05
N ARG A 44 -14.21 -32.80 -0.15
CA ARG A 44 -14.80 -33.99 -0.81
C ARG A 44 -16.04 -34.53 -0.09
N HIS A 45 -16.19 -34.23 1.19
CA HIS A 45 -17.37 -34.59 1.98
C HIS A 45 -18.39 -33.43 2.11
N GLY A 46 -18.21 -32.33 1.37
CA GLY A 46 -19.10 -31.17 1.44
C GLY A 46 -19.13 -30.50 2.82
N ARG A 47 -18.06 -30.67 3.59
CA ARG A 47 -17.94 -30.14 4.95
C ARG A 47 -17.08 -28.89 4.95
N TRP A 48 -17.32 -28.08 5.97
CA TRP A 48 -16.64 -26.82 6.20
C TRP A 48 -15.34 -27.01 6.99
N ILE A 49 -14.30 -26.24 6.66
CA ILE A 49 -13.00 -26.28 7.34
C ILE A 49 -12.41 -24.88 7.55
N GLY A 50 -12.11 -24.57 8.81
CA GLY A 50 -11.44 -23.34 9.21
C GLY A 50 -10.07 -23.58 9.86
N LEU A 51 -9.23 -22.55 9.85
CA LEU A 51 -7.91 -22.51 10.51
C LEU A 51 -7.89 -21.40 11.57
N CYS A 52 -7.40 -21.72 12.77
CA CYS A 52 -7.14 -20.75 13.84
C CYS A 52 -5.67 -20.78 14.25
N GLY A 53 -5.21 -19.76 14.99
CA GLY A 53 -3.84 -19.67 15.50
C GLY A 53 -2.99 -18.64 14.75
N GLU A 54 -1.70 -18.60 15.04
CA GLU A 54 -0.81 -17.53 14.57
C GLU A 54 -0.65 -17.51 13.06
N ALA A 55 -0.61 -18.69 12.43
CA ALA A 55 -0.51 -18.77 10.98
C ALA A 55 -1.74 -18.13 10.30
N ALA A 56 -2.95 -18.39 10.81
CA ALA A 56 -4.18 -17.79 10.29
C ALA A 56 -4.22 -16.25 10.43
N ALA A 57 -3.46 -15.71 11.38
CA ALA A 57 -3.36 -14.28 11.65
C ALA A 57 -2.18 -13.59 10.93
N ALA A 58 -1.39 -14.32 10.13
CA ALA A 58 -0.19 -13.81 9.48
C ALA A 58 -0.50 -13.28 8.06
N PRO A 59 -0.44 -11.95 7.81
CA PRO A 59 -0.88 -11.38 6.54
C PRO A 59 -0.13 -11.88 5.30
N HIS A 60 1.15 -12.20 5.44
CA HIS A 60 1.97 -12.74 4.35
C HIS A 60 1.51 -14.14 3.94
N ALA A 61 1.03 -14.97 4.87
CA ALA A 61 0.63 -16.35 4.60
C ALA A 61 -0.79 -16.49 4.02
N LEU A 62 -1.63 -15.45 4.13
CA LEU A 62 -3.03 -15.44 3.66
C LEU A 62 -3.23 -15.89 2.20
N PRO A 63 -2.36 -15.51 1.23
CA PRO A 63 -2.48 -16.01 -0.14
C PRO A 63 -2.40 -17.53 -0.25
N LEU A 64 -1.58 -18.19 0.57
CA LEU A 64 -1.47 -19.65 0.57
C LEU A 64 -2.76 -20.28 1.09
N PHE A 65 -3.31 -19.78 2.19
CA PHE A 65 -4.55 -20.30 2.78
C PHE A 65 -5.77 -20.06 1.91
N LEU A 66 -5.85 -18.90 1.25
CA LEU A 66 -6.86 -18.64 0.22
C LEU A 66 -6.69 -19.58 -0.97
N GLY A 67 -5.45 -19.83 -1.40
CA GLY A 67 -5.13 -20.79 -2.47
C GLY A 67 -5.54 -22.23 -2.13
N MET A 68 -5.48 -22.63 -0.86
CA MET A 68 -5.95 -23.95 -0.40
C MET A 68 -7.47 -24.06 -0.44
N GLY A 69 -8.18 -22.93 -0.35
CA GLY A 69 -9.64 -22.88 -0.27
C GLY A 69 -10.18 -23.02 1.15
N LEU A 70 -9.45 -22.60 2.19
CA LEU A 70 -10.01 -22.59 3.56
C LEU A 70 -11.30 -21.75 3.63
N ASP A 71 -12.31 -22.26 4.33
CA ASP A 71 -13.63 -21.61 4.44
C ASP A 71 -13.64 -20.49 5.50
N GLU A 72 -12.77 -20.59 6.52
CA GLU A 72 -12.64 -19.58 7.58
C GLU A 72 -11.21 -19.48 8.11
N LEU A 73 -10.82 -18.24 8.44
CA LEU A 73 -9.63 -17.92 9.22
C LEU A 73 -10.06 -17.24 10.52
N SER A 74 -9.74 -17.86 11.65
CA SER A 74 -10.06 -17.37 12.99
C SER A 74 -8.82 -16.81 13.66
N MET A 75 -8.95 -15.60 14.22
CA MET A 75 -7.83 -14.83 14.76
C MET A 75 -8.31 -13.86 15.84
N SER A 76 -7.36 -13.26 16.57
CA SER A 76 -7.67 -12.23 17.56
C SER A 76 -8.11 -10.92 16.90
N ALA A 77 -8.86 -10.09 17.65
CA ALA A 77 -9.43 -8.85 17.14
C ALA A 77 -8.40 -7.88 16.48
N PRO A 78 -7.17 -7.70 17.02
CA PRO A 78 -6.16 -6.84 16.40
C PRO A 78 -5.75 -7.29 14.98
N SER A 79 -5.79 -8.59 14.70
CA SER A 79 -5.38 -9.14 13.41
C SER A 79 -6.48 -9.10 12.34
N LEU A 80 -7.75 -8.94 12.74
CA LEU A 80 -8.88 -8.99 11.81
C LEU A 80 -8.81 -7.91 10.72
N GLN A 81 -8.52 -6.66 11.08
CA GLN A 81 -8.52 -5.55 10.12
C GLN A 81 -7.39 -5.69 9.08
N PRO A 82 -6.11 -5.88 9.47
CA PRO A 82 -5.02 -6.12 8.52
C PRO A 82 -5.28 -7.32 7.60
N CYS A 83 -5.76 -8.44 8.15
CA CYS A 83 -6.00 -9.65 7.36
C CYS A 83 -7.16 -9.48 6.39
N ARG A 84 -8.29 -8.87 6.81
CA ARG A 84 -9.41 -8.58 5.90
C ARG A 84 -9.00 -7.64 4.79
N ARG A 85 -8.19 -6.63 5.09
CA ARG A 85 -7.65 -5.69 4.09
C ARG A 85 -6.79 -6.42 3.07
N ARG A 86 -5.88 -7.28 3.53
CA ARG A 86 -5.01 -8.07 2.65
C ARG A 86 -5.81 -9.00 1.76
N LEU A 87 -6.77 -9.76 2.31
CA LEU A 87 -7.60 -10.71 1.56
C LEU A 87 -8.39 -10.06 0.41
N ARG A 88 -8.87 -8.82 0.58
CA ARG A 88 -9.63 -8.10 -0.48
C ARG A 88 -8.85 -7.85 -1.76
N GLY A 89 -7.53 -7.77 -1.68
CA GLY A 89 -6.66 -7.52 -2.83
C GLY A 89 -6.08 -8.79 -3.46
N LEU A 90 -6.52 -9.98 -3.05
CA LEU A 90 -5.98 -11.24 -3.54
C LEU A 90 -6.89 -11.83 -4.63
N ASP A 91 -6.27 -12.23 -5.73
CA ASP A 91 -6.92 -13.06 -6.75
C ASP A 91 -6.80 -14.54 -6.38
N ALA A 92 -7.94 -15.25 -6.36
CA ALA A 92 -7.99 -16.65 -5.96
C ALA A 92 -7.25 -17.57 -6.95
N GLY A 93 -7.22 -17.24 -8.25
CA GLY A 93 -6.47 -17.98 -9.25
C GLY A 93 -4.97 -17.90 -9.01
N ARG A 94 -4.46 -16.68 -8.81
CA ARG A 94 -3.05 -16.43 -8.51
C ARG A 94 -2.63 -17.05 -7.18
N CYS A 95 -3.52 -17.06 -6.19
CA CYS A 95 -3.27 -17.74 -4.91
C CYS A 95 -3.12 -19.26 -5.06
N ARG A 96 -3.90 -19.90 -5.94
CA ARG A 96 -3.75 -21.33 -6.26
C ARG A 96 -2.41 -21.62 -6.94
N GLU A 97 -1.99 -20.78 -7.88
CA GLU A 97 -0.68 -20.90 -8.53
C GLU A 97 0.47 -20.74 -7.54
N LEU A 98 0.37 -19.76 -6.64
CA LEU A 98 1.35 -19.52 -5.59
C LEU A 98 1.44 -20.71 -4.62
N LEU A 99 0.31 -21.28 -4.21
CA LEU A 99 0.28 -22.47 -3.39
C LEU A 99 0.96 -23.65 -4.08
N ALA A 100 0.69 -23.88 -5.36
CA ALA A 100 1.31 -24.97 -6.11
C ALA A 100 2.84 -24.84 -6.14
N GLN A 101 3.36 -23.61 -6.30
CA GLN A 101 4.79 -23.32 -6.22
C GLN A 101 5.34 -23.53 -4.80
N ALA A 102 4.62 -23.05 -3.77
CA ALA A 102 5.04 -23.21 -2.38
C ALA A 102 5.12 -24.68 -1.95
N LEU A 103 4.23 -25.54 -2.45
CA LEU A 103 4.26 -26.99 -2.22
C LEU A 103 5.44 -27.69 -2.91
N ALA A 104 6.06 -27.06 -3.91
CA ALA A 104 7.22 -27.58 -4.65
C ALA A 104 8.56 -27.07 -4.10
N CYS A 105 8.56 -26.10 -3.17
CA CYS A 105 9.75 -25.61 -2.50
C CYS A 105 10.41 -26.69 -1.63
N ALA A 106 11.72 -26.55 -1.39
CA ALA A 106 12.49 -27.47 -0.57
C ALA A 106 12.25 -27.27 0.94
N ASP A 107 12.09 -26.03 1.38
CA ASP A 107 11.95 -25.66 2.78
C ASP A 107 11.08 -24.41 2.99
N GLY A 108 10.83 -24.05 4.26
CA GLY A 108 10.03 -22.87 4.58
C GLY A 108 10.71 -21.53 4.22
N ALA A 109 12.03 -21.47 4.08
CA ALA A 109 12.73 -20.24 3.72
C ALA A 109 12.47 -19.89 2.25
N GLU A 110 12.50 -20.90 1.37
CA GLU A 110 12.09 -20.75 -0.03
C GLU A 110 10.62 -20.33 -0.15
N VAL A 111 9.73 -20.92 0.67
CA VAL A 111 8.31 -20.52 0.70
C VAL A 111 8.15 -19.07 1.12
N ARG A 112 8.83 -18.63 2.17
CA ARG A 112 8.80 -17.22 2.62
C ARG A 112 9.26 -16.27 1.51
N ALA A 113 10.41 -16.56 0.89
CA ALA A 113 10.93 -15.77 -0.23
C ALA A 113 9.94 -15.72 -1.41
N LEU A 114 9.31 -16.86 -1.73
CA LEU A 114 8.30 -16.94 -2.77
C LEU A 114 7.07 -16.08 -2.44
N VAL A 115 6.53 -16.20 -1.23
CA VAL A 115 5.38 -15.43 -0.76
C VAL A 115 5.67 -13.94 -0.75
N ASP A 116 6.86 -13.53 -0.30
CA ASP A 116 7.29 -12.14 -0.30
C ASP A 116 7.43 -11.61 -1.74
N SER A 117 8.00 -12.41 -2.65
CA SER A 117 8.10 -12.05 -4.07
C SER A 117 6.73 -11.96 -4.76
N ALA A 118 5.76 -12.78 -4.35
CA ALA A 118 4.40 -12.72 -4.86
C ALA A 118 3.59 -11.58 -4.24
N ALA A 119 3.99 -11.10 -3.05
CA ALA A 119 3.42 -9.93 -2.42
C ALA A 119 3.88 -8.62 -3.08
N THR A 120 4.99 -8.63 -3.82
CA THR A 120 5.44 -7.50 -4.64
C THR A 120 4.39 -7.19 -5.71
N ARG A 121 3.64 -6.11 -5.49
CA ARG A 121 2.74 -5.55 -6.49
C ARG A 121 3.58 -5.05 -7.66
N PRO A 122 3.12 -5.20 -8.92
CA PRO A 122 3.78 -4.55 -10.04
C PRO A 122 3.90 -3.05 -9.75
N ALA A 123 5.10 -2.50 -9.91
CA ALA A 123 5.34 -1.10 -9.60
C ALA A 123 4.50 -0.21 -10.51
N LEU A 124 3.59 0.57 -9.93
CA LEU A 124 2.87 1.59 -10.67
C LEU A 124 3.77 2.82 -10.90
N PRO A 125 3.72 3.46 -12.08
CA PRO A 125 4.40 4.72 -12.31
C PRO A 125 3.96 5.77 -11.27
N MET A 126 4.90 6.62 -10.86
CA MET A 126 4.66 7.64 -9.85
C MET A 126 3.58 8.65 -10.26
N LEU A 127 3.43 8.88 -11.56
CA LEU A 127 2.48 9.82 -12.12
C LEU A 127 1.81 9.16 -13.34
N THR A 128 0.48 9.12 -13.32
CA THR A 128 -0.37 8.69 -14.45
C THR A 128 -1.43 9.75 -14.68
N VAL A 129 -2.14 9.71 -15.81
CA VAL A 129 -3.25 10.64 -16.09
C VAL A 129 -4.30 10.60 -14.99
N ASP A 130 -4.57 9.42 -14.44
CA ASP A 130 -5.51 9.27 -13.33
C ASP A 130 -5.08 9.99 -12.05
N CYS A 131 -3.82 10.36 -11.89
CA CYS A 131 -3.37 11.17 -10.77
C CYS A 131 -3.71 12.67 -10.92
N LEU A 132 -4.27 13.08 -12.05
CA LEU A 132 -4.61 14.47 -12.36
C LEU A 132 -6.11 14.71 -12.14
N MET A 133 -6.41 15.75 -11.36
CA MET A 133 -7.77 16.22 -11.04
C MET A 133 -7.88 17.66 -11.55
N PRO A 134 -8.20 17.89 -12.83
CA PRO A 134 -8.15 19.21 -13.46
C PRO A 134 -9.24 20.17 -12.96
N GLU A 135 -10.30 19.64 -12.35
CA GLU A 135 -11.45 20.39 -11.86
C GLU A 135 -11.95 19.74 -10.56
N ALA A 136 -11.45 20.24 -9.42
CA ALA A 136 -11.84 19.75 -8.09
C ALA A 136 -12.67 20.81 -7.34
N ASP A 137 -13.95 20.52 -7.06
CA ASP A 137 -14.83 21.37 -6.22
C ASP A 137 -14.64 21.10 -4.71
N TRP A 138 -13.39 21.06 -4.26
CA TRP A 138 -13.07 20.94 -2.83
C TRP A 138 -12.82 22.33 -2.24
N ARG A 139 -13.61 22.69 -1.22
CA ARG A 139 -13.71 24.07 -0.73
C ARG A 139 -13.05 24.34 0.62
N SER A 140 -12.27 23.39 1.13
CA SER A 140 -11.51 23.56 2.36
C SER A 140 -10.25 22.70 2.33
N LYS A 141 -9.22 23.08 3.11
CA LYS A 141 -7.99 22.31 3.23
C LYS A 141 -8.28 20.84 3.57
N ALA A 142 -9.23 20.62 4.48
CA ALA A 142 -9.67 19.29 4.86
C ALA A 142 -10.33 18.51 3.72
N ALA A 143 -11.23 19.14 2.96
CA ALA A 143 -11.87 18.51 1.82
C ALA A 143 -10.85 18.13 0.73
N VAL A 144 -9.83 18.99 0.51
CA VAL A 144 -8.75 18.72 -0.44
C VAL A 144 -7.90 17.54 0.01
N ILE A 145 -7.38 17.55 1.24
CA ILE A 145 -6.55 16.45 1.76
C ILE A 145 -7.31 15.13 1.67
N LYS A 146 -8.54 15.10 2.21
CA LYS A 146 -9.39 13.92 2.15
C LYS A 146 -9.64 13.45 0.71
N GLY A 147 -10.00 14.37 -0.19
CA GLY A 147 -10.31 14.06 -1.59
C GLY A 147 -9.11 13.49 -2.36
N MET A 148 -7.91 14.03 -2.13
CA MET A 148 -6.68 13.52 -2.75
C MET A 148 -6.27 12.16 -2.18
N VAL A 149 -6.49 11.91 -0.88
CA VAL A 149 -6.25 10.60 -0.27
C VAL A 149 -7.26 9.55 -0.75
N ASP A 150 -8.54 9.91 -0.86
CA ASP A 150 -9.57 9.07 -1.47
C ASP A 150 -9.17 8.71 -2.92
N ARG A 151 -8.58 9.65 -3.68
CA ARG A 151 -8.04 9.36 -5.02
C ARG A 151 -6.90 8.35 -4.99
N LEU A 152 -5.93 8.49 -4.08
CA LEU A 152 -4.85 7.50 -3.94
C LEU A 152 -5.39 6.10 -3.65
N TRP A 153 -6.40 6.01 -2.78
CA TRP A 153 -7.02 4.76 -2.42
C TRP A 153 -7.77 4.11 -3.60
N LEU A 154 -8.54 4.91 -4.36
CA LEU A 154 -9.25 4.44 -5.57
C LEU A 154 -8.30 3.94 -6.66
N LEU A 155 -7.09 4.48 -6.74
CA LEU A 155 -6.05 4.05 -7.67
C LEU A 155 -5.18 2.89 -7.13
N GLU A 156 -5.55 2.32 -5.98
CA GLU A 156 -4.81 1.26 -5.29
C GLU A 156 -3.35 1.65 -4.95
N ARG A 157 -3.09 2.94 -4.78
CA ARG A 157 -1.77 3.50 -4.45
C ARG A 157 -1.53 3.58 -2.95
N CYS A 158 -2.59 3.52 -2.13
CA CYS A 158 -2.52 3.28 -0.69
C CYS A 158 -3.51 2.19 -0.25
N ASP A 159 -3.20 1.49 0.83
CA ASP A 159 -4.07 0.42 1.36
C ASP A 159 -5.04 0.93 2.44
N ASP A 160 -4.69 2.00 3.13
CA ASP A 160 -5.47 2.61 4.21
C ASP A 160 -5.62 4.11 4.02
N ARG A 161 -6.80 4.54 3.58
CA ARG A 161 -7.08 5.97 3.37
C ARG A 161 -7.14 6.76 4.67
N TYR A 162 -7.60 6.16 5.78
CA TYR A 162 -7.75 6.91 7.03
C TYR A 162 -6.40 7.12 7.70
N GLY A 163 -5.57 6.06 7.73
CA GLY A 163 -4.19 6.18 8.20
C GLY A 163 -3.36 7.15 7.33
N MET A 164 -3.51 7.10 6.00
CA MET A 164 -2.85 8.05 5.10
C MET A 164 -3.27 9.51 5.33
N GLU A 165 -4.57 9.75 5.58
CA GLU A 165 -5.09 11.09 5.90
C GLU A 165 -4.54 11.59 7.24
N GLU A 166 -4.50 10.73 8.27
CA GLU A 166 -3.92 11.06 9.58
C GLU A 166 -2.44 11.44 9.47
N ASP A 167 -1.64 10.65 8.74
CA ASP A 167 -0.22 10.93 8.51
C ASP A 167 0.01 12.28 7.82
N LEU A 168 -0.83 12.64 6.85
CA LEU A 168 -0.78 13.94 6.19
C LEU A 168 -1.13 15.08 7.14
N TRP A 169 -2.16 14.90 7.98
CA TRP A 169 -2.53 15.92 8.95
C TRP A 169 -1.47 16.14 10.02
N LEU A 170 -0.84 15.07 10.52
CA LEU A 170 0.28 15.18 11.44
C LEU A 170 1.41 16.02 10.85
N ARG A 171 1.72 15.83 9.56
CA ARG A 171 2.72 16.65 8.86
C ARG A 171 2.26 18.09 8.62
N GLU A 172 1.01 18.31 8.22
CA GLU A 172 0.44 19.63 7.94
C GLU A 172 0.33 20.50 9.20
N GLN A 173 0.02 19.90 10.36
CA GLN A 173 -0.11 20.61 11.64
C GLN A 173 1.23 21.11 12.19
N ALA A 174 2.34 20.42 11.88
CA ALA A 174 3.67 20.88 12.28
C ALA A 174 3.99 22.23 11.65
N TYR A 175 3.80 22.34 10.33
CA TYR A 175 3.90 23.57 9.55
C TYR A 175 3.09 23.42 8.26
N SER A 176 2.42 24.51 7.85
CA SER A 176 1.70 24.60 6.59
C SER A 176 2.55 24.11 5.41
N THR A 177 1.95 23.30 4.54
CA THR A 177 2.56 22.89 3.27
C THR A 177 2.24 23.82 2.10
N GLY A 178 1.63 24.97 2.38
CA GLY A 178 1.44 26.05 1.42
C GLY A 178 2.76 26.73 1.11
N LEU A 179 3.21 26.65 -0.15
CA LEU A 179 4.48 27.25 -0.58
C LEU A 179 4.34 28.72 -1.02
N GLY A 180 3.11 29.17 -1.21
CA GLY A 180 2.79 30.48 -1.79
C GLY A 180 2.56 30.41 -3.31
N HIS A 181 2.29 31.57 -3.90
CA HIS A 181 1.96 31.74 -5.32
C HIS A 181 0.77 30.89 -5.80
N GLY A 182 -0.14 30.54 -4.89
CA GLY A 182 -1.28 29.66 -5.14
C GLY A 182 -0.99 28.16 -5.10
N PHE A 183 0.19 27.74 -4.63
CA PHE A 183 0.58 26.31 -4.58
C PHE A 183 0.69 25.76 -3.17
N ALA A 184 0.28 24.49 -3.00
CA ALA A 184 0.60 23.67 -1.84
C ALA A 184 1.18 22.33 -2.27
N ILE A 185 2.07 21.77 -1.43
CA ILE A 185 2.62 20.42 -1.61
C ILE A 185 2.41 19.60 -0.34
N PRO A 186 1.18 19.13 -0.07
CA PRO A 186 0.94 18.21 1.04
C PRO A 186 1.78 16.94 0.83
N HIS A 187 2.45 16.47 1.88
CA HIS A 187 3.31 15.30 1.81
C HIS A 187 3.38 14.62 3.16
N ALA A 188 3.61 13.30 3.18
CA ALA A 188 3.89 12.56 4.39
C ALA A 188 4.73 11.32 4.07
N LYS A 189 5.49 10.86 5.08
CA LYS A 189 6.01 9.49 5.08
C LYS A 189 4.94 8.63 5.72
N SER A 190 4.41 7.65 5.00
CA SER A 190 3.32 6.81 5.50
C SER A 190 3.59 5.34 5.23
N GLY A 191 3.29 4.49 6.22
CA GLY A 191 3.32 3.04 6.04
C GLY A 191 2.17 2.51 5.15
N HIS A 192 1.21 3.37 4.83
CA HIS A 192 0.00 3.04 4.07
C HIS A 192 0.17 3.20 2.55
N VAL A 193 1.27 3.78 2.10
CA VAL A 193 1.56 3.98 0.68
C VAL A 193 2.09 2.69 0.07
N LEU A 194 1.41 2.19 -0.94
CA LEU A 194 1.81 0.99 -1.69
C LEU A 194 2.70 1.32 -2.88
N HIS A 195 2.44 2.46 -3.53
CA HIS A 195 3.18 2.93 -4.68
C HIS A 195 3.49 4.42 -4.52
N PRO A 196 4.75 4.85 -4.69
CA PRO A 196 5.10 6.27 -4.63
C PRO A 196 4.26 7.02 -5.65
N THR A 197 3.65 8.15 -5.26
CA THR A 197 2.68 8.84 -6.11
C THR A 197 2.80 10.36 -5.99
N LEU A 198 2.73 11.04 -7.14
CA LEU A 198 2.40 12.45 -7.24
C LEU A 198 0.97 12.59 -7.77
N CYS A 199 0.10 13.25 -7.02
CA CYS A 199 -1.25 13.63 -7.45
C CYS A 199 -1.33 15.15 -7.60
N LEU A 200 -1.96 15.63 -8.67
CA LEU A 200 -2.17 17.06 -8.90
C LEU A 200 -3.66 17.36 -8.92
N ALA A 201 -4.09 18.30 -8.10
CA ALA A 201 -5.44 18.86 -8.14
C ALA A 201 -5.39 20.35 -8.50
N ARG A 202 -6.25 20.76 -9.43
CA ARG A 202 -6.59 22.16 -9.68
C ARG A 202 -7.96 22.41 -9.07
N LEU A 203 -8.01 23.33 -8.12
CA LEU A 203 -9.23 23.65 -7.38
C LEU A 203 -10.07 24.64 -8.21
N GLU A 204 -11.37 24.39 -8.30
CA GLU A 204 -12.29 25.36 -8.93
C GLU A 204 -12.31 26.70 -8.19
N ARG A 205 -12.09 26.64 -6.88
CA ARG A 205 -12.05 27.80 -5.99
C ARG A 205 -10.79 27.73 -5.14
N PRO A 206 -9.98 28.80 -5.08
CA PRO A 206 -8.83 28.84 -4.20
C PRO A 206 -9.23 28.63 -2.73
N VAL A 207 -8.43 27.85 -2.01
CA VAL A 207 -8.66 27.48 -0.61
C VAL A 207 -7.60 28.12 0.27
N ASP A 208 -7.99 28.64 1.43
CA ASP A 208 -7.02 29.08 2.44
C ASP A 208 -6.19 27.90 2.92
N TRP A 209 -4.88 27.99 2.67
CA TRP A 209 -3.91 26.98 3.07
C TRP A 209 -2.97 27.49 4.17
N GLY A 210 -3.08 28.73 4.62
CA GLY A 210 -2.07 29.34 5.50
C GLY A 210 -0.69 29.33 4.86
N ALA A 211 -0.60 29.69 3.58
CA ALA A 211 0.67 29.84 2.88
C ALA A 211 1.46 31.04 3.45
N SER A 212 2.79 31.01 3.33
CA SER A 212 3.67 32.03 3.91
C SER A 212 3.47 33.43 3.32
N ASP A 213 2.95 33.54 2.11
CA ASP A 213 2.62 34.80 1.43
C ASP A 213 1.16 35.26 1.67
N GLY A 214 0.39 34.50 2.45
CA GLY A 214 -1.01 34.76 2.75
C GLY A 214 -1.96 34.56 1.57
N GLN A 215 -1.49 34.07 0.41
CA GLN A 215 -2.35 33.82 -0.74
C GLN A 215 -3.09 32.48 -0.62
N PRO A 216 -4.35 32.40 -1.07
CA PRO A 216 -5.06 31.13 -1.14
C PRO A 216 -4.47 30.24 -2.24
N VAL A 217 -4.66 28.93 -2.11
CA VAL A 217 -4.09 27.90 -2.99
C VAL A 217 -5.13 27.42 -4.00
N ASP A 218 -4.78 27.43 -5.29
CA ASP A 218 -5.58 26.91 -6.40
C ASP A 218 -4.99 25.63 -7.02
N MET A 219 -3.71 25.34 -6.73
CA MET A 219 -2.97 24.20 -7.27
C MET A 219 -2.35 23.38 -6.13
N VAL A 220 -2.69 22.09 -6.05
CA VAL A 220 -2.26 21.22 -4.95
C VAL A 220 -1.55 19.99 -5.52
N LEU A 221 -0.32 19.75 -5.07
CA LEU A 221 0.51 18.63 -5.50
C LEU A 221 0.77 17.70 -4.32
N LEU A 222 -0.06 16.67 -4.14
CA LEU A 222 0.11 15.68 -3.08
C LEU A 222 1.24 14.72 -3.44
N LEU A 223 2.20 14.59 -2.53
CA LEU A 223 3.30 13.64 -2.61
C LEU A 223 3.18 12.55 -1.55
N ALA A 224 3.05 11.30 -1.99
CA ALA A 224 2.90 10.13 -1.13
C ALA A 224 4.03 9.14 -1.35
N PHE A 225 4.71 8.76 -0.27
CA PHE A 225 5.81 7.79 -0.28
C PHE A 225 5.69 6.79 0.86
N ASN A 226 6.09 5.55 0.60
CA ASN A 226 6.17 4.53 1.63
C ASN A 226 7.28 4.89 2.63
N ALA A 227 6.99 4.79 3.92
CA ALA A 227 7.94 5.04 5.00
C ALA A 227 9.21 4.16 4.92
N ALA A 228 9.08 2.91 4.44
CA ALA A 228 10.18 1.96 4.25
C ALA A 228 11.09 2.34 3.06
N ASP A 229 10.52 2.92 2.00
CA ASP A 229 11.24 3.33 0.78
C ASP A 229 11.72 4.79 0.83
N ALA A 230 11.49 5.48 1.95
CA ALA A 230 11.78 6.91 2.13
C ALA A 230 13.28 7.22 2.32
N GLY A 231 14.16 6.61 1.52
CA GLY A 231 15.57 6.95 1.39
C GLY A 231 15.80 8.31 0.70
N ALA A 232 17.07 8.65 0.44
CA ALA A 232 17.50 9.95 -0.10
C ALA A 232 16.82 10.38 -1.42
N ALA A 233 16.24 9.44 -2.18
CA ALA A 233 15.53 9.72 -3.43
C ALA A 233 14.25 10.54 -3.23
N HIS A 234 13.46 10.27 -2.18
CA HIS A 234 12.23 11.01 -1.89
C HIS A 234 12.52 12.49 -1.58
N LEU A 235 13.46 12.76 -0.66
CA LEU A 235 13.83 14.13 -0.32
C LEU A 235 14.35 14.91 -1.53
N LYS A 236 15.12 14.26 -2.41
CA LYS A 236 15.56 14.86 -3.69
C LYS A 236 14.39 15.21 -4.60
N PHE A 237 13.41 14.32 -4.74
CA PHE A 237 12.21 14.57 -5.56
C PHE A 237 11.38 15.73 -5.01
N PHE A 238 11.05 15.71 -3.70
CA PHE A 238 10.34 16.80 -3.03
C PHE A 238 11.06 18.14 -3.23
N SER A 239 12.36 18.17 -2.95
CA SER A 239 13.18 19.38 -3.05
C SER A 239 13.27 19.91 -4.49
N ARG A 240 13.22 19.02 -5.49
CA ARG A 240 13.17 19.40 -6.90
C ARG A 240 11.80 19.96 -7.28
N LEU A 241 10.71 19.30 -6.90
CA LEU A 241 9.36 19.79 -7.17
C LEU A 241 9.11 21.15 -6.51
N ALA A 242 9.46 21.29 -5.22
CA ALA A 242 9.32 22.55 -4.51
C ALA A 242 10.11 23.69 -5.19
N ARG A 243 11.35 23.43 -5.65
CA ARG A 243 12.13 24.40 -6.44
C ARG A 243 11.47 24.75 -7.76
N LEU A 244 10.98 23.75 -8.52
CA LEU A 244 10.28 23.99 -9.79
C LEU A 244 9.06 24.90 -9.60
N VAL A 245 8.27 24.68 -8.54
CA VAL A 245 7.12 25.53 -8.19
C VAL A 245 7.51 26.98 -7.89
N MET A 246 8.76 27.25 -7.48
CA MET A 246 9.26 28.63 -7.29
C MET A 246 9.54 29.35 -8.61
N HIS A 247 9.65 28.66 -9.76
CA HIS A 247 9.83 29.29 -11.06
C HIS A 247 8.48 29.70 -11.69
N GLU A 248 8.39 30.97 -12.10
CA GLU A 248 7.15 31.52 -12.67
C GLU A 248 6.71 30.81 -13.95
N ASP A 249 7.64 30.55 -14.87
CA ASP A 249 7.36 29.86 -16.13
C ASP A 249 6.71 28.48 -15.90
N PHE A 250 7.19 27.75 -14.89
CA PHE A 250 6.62 26.44 -14.54
C PHE A 250 5.22 26.57 -13.96
N ARG A 251 4.98 27.54 -13.05
CA ARG A 251 3.65 27.81 -12.50
C ARG A 251 2.66 28.20 -13.59
N GLN A 252 3.05 29.07 -14.51
CA GLN A 252 2.22 29.51 -15.62
C GLN A 252 1.89 28.34 -16.55
N ALA A 253 2.89 27.51 -16.89
CA ALA A 253 2.68 26.34 -17.73
C ALA A 253 1.71 25.32 -17.11
N LEU A 254 1.82 25.06 -15.79
CA LEU A 254 0.88 24.19 -15.07
C LEU A 254 -0.56 24.72 -15.04
N ARG A 255 -0.75 26.05 -15.02
CA ARG A 255 -2.09 26.67 -15.04
C ARG A 255 -2.68 26.75 -16.45
N ALA A 256 -1.83 26.91 -17.46
CA ALA A 256 -2.23 27.06 -18.85
C ALA A 256 -2.65 25.73 -19.48
N GLU A 257 -1.95 24.63 -19.17
CA GLU A 257 -2.24 23.33 -19.78
C GLU A 257 -3.56 22.75 -19.27
N ARG A 258 -4.41 22.32 -20.21
CA ARG A 258 -5.77 21.79 -19.96
C ARG A 258 -5.88 20.33 -20.39
N ASP A 259 -5.03 19.89 -21.31
CA ASP A 259 -4.98 18.51 -21.75
C ASP A 259 -4.24 17.65 -20.70
N PRO A 260 -4.89 16.61 -20.12
CA PRO A 260 -4.28 15.80 -19.07
C PRO A 260 -3.02 15.04 -19.52
N GLU A 261 -2.95 14.61 -20.77
CA GLU A 261 -1.79 13.87 -21.30
C GLU A 261 -0.59 14.81 -21.49
N ARG A 262 -0.83 16.03 -22.00
CA ARG A 262 0.22 17.05 -22.11
C ARG A 262 0.68 17.55 -20.75
N LEU A 263 -0.25 17.69 -19.79
CA LEU A 263 0.10 18.06 -18.41
C LEU A 263 0.95 16.98 -17.75
N LEU A 264 0.59 15.70 -17.94
CA LEU A 264 1.40 14.55 -17.52
C LEU A 264 2.80 14.60 -18.13
N ALA A 265 2.90 14.80 -19.44
CA ALA A 265 4.17 14.88 -20.16
C ALA A 265 5.05 16.04 -19.66
N LEU A 266 4.45 17.23 -19.45
CA LEU A 266 5.14 18.40 -18.89
C LEU A 266 5.69 18.11 -17.49
N LEU A 267 4.89 17.51 -16.61
CA LEU A 267 5.34 17.16 -15.27
C LEU A 267 6.50 16.16 -15.32
N ARG A 268 6.37 15.10 -16.14
CA ARG A 268 7.43 14.10 -16.31
C ARG A 268 8.72 14.71 -16.84
N ASP A 269 8.66 15.47 -17.92
CA ASP A 269 9.83 16.11 -18.53
C ASP A 269 10.56 17.02 -17.52
N ARG A 270 9.82 17.86 -16.79
CA ARG A 270 10.41 18.77 -15.80
C ARG A 270 10.96 18.06 -14.57
N LEU A 271 10.39 16.91 -14.19
CA LEU A 271 10.81 16.11 -13.02
C LEU A 271 11.89 15.07 -13.34
N GLU A 272 12.06 14.69 -14.61
CA GLU A 272 13.10 13.78 -15.08
C GLU A 272 14.32 14.58 -15.63
N GLY A 273 14.10 15.62 -16.46
CA GLY A 273 15.11 16.29 -17.31
C GLY A 273 15.91 17.50 -16.78
N ALA A 274 16.19 17.61 -15.49
CA ALA A 274 17.03 18.66 -14.90
C ALA A 274 18.07 17.97 -14.02
N ALA A 275 19.07 17.42 -14.72
CA ALA A 275 20.33 16.96 -14.15
C ALA A 275 21.27 18.16 -13.96
#